data_AF-A0A077M4B3-F1
#
_entry.id   AF-A0A077M4B3-F1
#
_cell.length_a   1.000
_cell.length_b   1.000
_cell.length_c   1.000
_cell.angle_alpha   90.00
_cell.angle_beta   90.00
_cell.angle_gamma   90.00
#
_symmetry.space_group_name_H-M   'P 1'
#
loop_
_entity.id
_entity.type
_entity.pdbx_description
1 polymer ?
#
loop_
_entity_poly.entity_id
_entity_poly.type
_entity_poly.pdbx_seq_one_letter_code
_entity_poly.pdbx_strand_id
1 'polypeptide(L)'
;MLGGTPSPPEEVVTITGSPFTAQEWQALRLAPFWILSAVVGRDRDFTEPDRVAFAVAVARARATTSDPLTTSVLDACTGRFDLLLAEYEEDERSVGSGLHDVAGILARTADDHGAAFRDALVRTIGVSLATARGPYGRTATVEDLQRLRLAAALMTADEPGAARSGLARTAGVA
;
A
#
# COMPACT_ATOMS: atom_id res chain seq x y z
N MET A 1 -5.29 -40.15 -31.70
CA MET A 1 -5.49 -39.79 -30.27
C MET A 1 -4.18 -39.21 -29.76
N LEU A 2 -3.95 -37.91 -29.96
CA LEU A 2 -2.75 -37.23 -29.48
C LEU A 2 -3.00 -36.82 -28.03
N GLY A 3 -2.31 -37.48 -27.09
CA GLY A 3 -2.30 -37.07 -25.69
C GLY A 3 -1.56 -35.75 -25.57
N GLY A 4 -2.29 -34.68 -25.28
CA GLY A 4 -1.72 -33.41 -24.86
C GLY A 4 -0.99 -33.62 -23.55
N THR A 5 0.34 -33.57 -23.58
CA THR A 5 1.14 -33.36 -22.38
C THR A 5 0.72 -32.04 -21.75
N PRO A 6 0.34 -32.01 -20.46
CA PRO A 6 0.03 -30.75 -19.80
C PRO A 6 1.27 -29.85 -19.81
N SER A 7 1.07 -28.61 -20.21
CA SER A 7 2.04 -27.53 -20.06
C SER A 7 2.58 -27.53 -18.63
N PRO A 8 3.90 -27.39 -18.41
CA PRO A 8 4.43 -27.27 -17.06
C PRO A 8 3.80 -26.06 -16.36
N PRO A 9 3.60 -26.12 -15.02
CA PRO A 9 3.20 -24.95 -14.26
C PRO A 9 4.24 -23.86 -14.47
N GLU A 10 3.75 -22.64 -14.64
CA GLU A 10 4.51 -21.41 -14.82
C GLU A 10 5.83 -21.46 -14.06
N GLU A 11 6.91 -21.39 -14.84
CA GLU A 11 8.27 -21.32 -14.37
C GLU A 11 8.33 -20.22 -13.30
N VAL A 12 8.57 -20.64 -12.05
CA VAL A 12 8.88 -19.73 -10.94
C VAL A 12 10.22 -19.10 -11.30
N VAL A 13 10.17 -18.04 -12.11
CA VAL A 13 11.33 -17.23 -12.45
C VAL A 13 11.75 -16.60 -11.14
N THR A 14 12.70 -17.28 -10.50
CA THR A 14 13.33 -16.83 -9.27
C THR A 14 14.26 -15.70 -9.67
N ILE A 15 13.72 -14.50 -9.81
CA ILE A 15 14.51 -13.28 -9.95
C ILE A 15 15.16 -13.05 -8.58
N THR A 16 16.33 -13.68 -8.38
CA THR A 16 17.37 -13.32 -7.40
C THR A 16 16.86 -12.73 -6.08
N GLY A 17 16.60 -13.58 -5.09
CA GLY A 17 16.63 -13.21 -3.67
C GLY A 17 15.44 -12.42 -3.11
N SER A 18 14.37 -12.20 -3.88
CA SER A 18 13.11 -11.64 -3.35
C SER A 18 12.14 -12.76 -2.99
N PRO A 19 11.52 -12.77 -1.79
CA PRO A 19 10.50 -13.75 -1.42
C PRO A 19 9.16 -13.53 -2.17
N PHE A 20 9.08 -12.53 -3.05
CA PHE A 20 7.85 -12.12 -3.73
C PHE A 20 7.82 -12.54 -5.20
N THR A 21 6.65 -12.95 -5.68
CA THR A 21 6.40 -13.13 -7.12
C THR A 21 6.39 -11.78 -7.84
N ALA A 22 6.46 -11.78 -9.18
CA ALA A 22 6.39 -10.55 -9.97
C ALA A 22 5.09 -9.76 -9.72
N GLN A 23 3.96 -10.47 -9.58
CA GLN A 23 2.66 -9.86 -9.31
C GLN A 23 2.58 -9.27 -7.89
N GLU A 24 3.13 -9.97 -6.90
CA GLU A 24 3.19 -9.48 -5.52
C GLU A 24 4.09 -8.24 -5.43
N TRP A 25 5.23 -8.28 -6.11
CA TRP A 25 6.14 -7.15 -6.20
C TRP A 25 5.50 -5.94 -6.87
N GLN A 26 4.73 -6.15 -7.94
CA GLN A 26 3.94 -5.10 -8.57
C GLN A 26 2.93 -4.50 -7.59
N ALA A 27 2.15 -5.33 -6.88
CA ALA A 27 1.20 -4.84 -5.88
C ALA A 27 1.89 -4.01 -4.79
N LEU A 28 3.03 -4.46 -4.27
CA LEU A 28 3.81 -3.71 -3.28
C LEU A 28 4.28 -2.35 -3.81
N ARG A 29 4.73 -2.29 -5.06
CA ARG A 29 5.14 -1.04 -5.74
C ARG A 29 3.98 -0.07 -5.97
N LEU A 30 2.78 -0.58 -6.20
CA LEU A 30 1.57 0.23 -6.40
C LEU A 30 0.89 0.65 -5.09
N ALA A 31 1.23 0.02 -3.95
CA ALA A 31 0.63 0.31 -2.65
C ALA A 31 0.64 1.79 -2.25
N PRO A 32 1.73 2.55 -2.45
CA PRO A 32 1.73 3.99 -2.21
C PRO A 32 0.66 4.76 -3.01
N PHE A 33 0.38 4.36 -4.25
CA PHE A 33 -0.61 5.01 -5.10
C PHE A 33 -2.04 4.69 -4.68
N TRP A 34 -2.33 3.48 -4.20
CA TRP A 34 -3.63 3.20 -3.58
C TRP A 34 -3.84 4.03 -2.30
N ILE A 35 -2.79 4.32 -1.52
CA ILE A 35 -2.88 5.26 -0.39
C ILE A 35 -3.15 6.69 -0.87
N LEU A 36 -2.47 7.15 -1.93
CA LEU A 36 -2.74 8.45 -2.55
C LEU A 36 -4.20 8.57 -2.97
N SER A 37 -4.69 7.58 -3.73
CA SER A 37 -6.08 7.49 -4.18
C SER A 37 -7.07 7.49 -3.02
N ALA A 38 -6.80 6.67 -2.00
CA ALA A 38 -7.64 6.60 -0.80
C ALA A 38 -7.75 7.96 -0.10
N VAL A 39 -6.64 8.68 0.09
CA VAL A 39 -6.63 9.96 0.81
C VAL A 39 -7.23 11.09 -0.04
N VAL A 40 -6.88 11.16 -1.33
CA VAL A 40 -7.37 12.19 -2.25
C VAL A 40 -8.85 11.98 -2.58
N GLY A 41 -9.35 10.74 -2.47
CA GLY A 41 -10.72 10.37 -2.83
C GLY A 41 -10.94 10.35 -4.35
N ARG A 42 -9.88 10.15 -5.13
CA ARG A 42 -9.90 10.08 -6.60
C ARG A 42 -9.10 8.87 -7.03
N ASP A 43 -9.61 8.15 -8.02
CA ASP A 43 -9.00 6.89 -8.40
C ASP A 43 -7.64 7.07 -9.08
N ARG A 44 -7.60 7.88 -10.15
CA ARG A 44 -6.44 8.02 -11.06
C ARG A 44 -6.20 9.45 -11.59
N ASP A 45 -7.15 10.36 -11.40
CA ASP A 45 -7.05 11.75 -11.88
C ASP A 45 -6.39 12.66 -10.83
N PHE A 46 -5.07 12.50 -10.66
CA PHE A 46 -4.30 13.26 -9.67
C PHE A 46 -3.83 14.59 -10.24
N THR A 47 -4.18 15.67 -9.52
CA THR A 47 -3.74 17.02 -9.86
C THR A 47 -2.25 17.21 -9.54
N GLU A 48 -1.62 18.22 -10.15
CA GLU A 48 -0.21 18.53 -9.87
C GLU A 48 0.08 18.74 -8.37
N PRO A 49 -0.75 19.44 -7.58
CA PRO A 49 -0.57 19.50 -6.13
C PRO A 49 -0.61 18.14 -5.42
N ASP A 50 -1.45 17.20 -5.88
CA ASP A 50 -1.52 15.85 -5.30
C ASP A 50 -0.21 15.08 -5.57
N ARG A 51 0.34 15.21 -6.79
CA ARG A 51 1.61 14.59 -7.20
C ARG A 51 2.79 15.15 -6.40
N VAL A 52 2.87 16.47 -6.23
CA VAL A 52 3.92 17.12 -5.42
C VAL A 52 3.82 16.71 -3.95
N ALA A 53 2.61 16.72 -3.37
CA ALA A 53 2.40 16.28 -1.99
C ALA A 53 2.82 14.81 -1.79
N PHE A 54 2.51 13.96 -2.77
CA PHE A 54 2.92 12.56 -2.77
C PHE A 54 4.44 12.38 -2.82
N ALA A 55 5.14 13.09 -3.71
CA ALA A 55 6.60 13.03 -3.81
C ALA A 55 7.27 13.44 -2.49
N VAL A 56 6.79 14.51 -1.85
CA VAL A 56 7.28 14.95 -0.53
C VAL A 56 7.00 13.90 0.55
N ALA A 57 5.81 13.29 0.54
CA ALA A 57 5.41 12.26 1.50
C ALA A 57 6.26 10.99 1.37
N VAL A 58 6.53 10.54 0.15
CA VAL A 58 7.41 9.40 -0.15
C VAL A 58 8.85 9.70 0.29
N ALA A 59 9.38 10.88 -0.04
CA ALA A 59 10.72 11.28 0.37
C ALA A 59 10.87 11.30 1.90
N ARG A 60 9.86 11.81 2.62
CA ARG A 60 9.84 11.78 4.09
C ARG A 60 9.81 10.35 4.63
N ALA A 61 8.94 9.49 4.11
CA ALA A 61 8.87 8.09 4.53
C ALA A 61 10.19 7.36 4.29
N ARG A 62 10.83 7.62 3.15
CA ARG A 62 12.11 7.02 2.78
C ARG A 62 13.24 7.43 3.72
N ALA A 63 13.22 8.68 4.20
CA ALA A 63 14.22 9.21 5.14
C ALA A 63 14.08 8.63 6.56
N THR A 64 12.90 8.10 6.92
CA THR A 64 12.61 7.62 8.28
C THR A 64 12.66 6.10 8.43
N THR A 65 12.72 5.35 7.33
CA THR A 65 12.79 3.88 7.37
C THR A 65 14.20 3.38 7.02
N SER A 66 14.61 2.27 7.65
CA SER A 66 15.78 1.47 7.28
C SER A 66 15.38 0.06 6.83
N ASP A 67 14.09 -0.22 6.74
CA ASP A 67 13.55 -1.51 6.34
C ASP A 67 13.85 -1.81 4.86
N PRO A 68 14.47 -2.95 4.51
CA PRO A 68 14.88 -3.24 3.12
C PRO A 68 13.72 -3.28 2.11
N LEU A 69 12.58 -3.88 2.51
CA LEU A 69 11.39 -3.96 1.66
C LEU A 69 10.83 -2.56 1.38
N THR A 70 10.60 -1.81 2.46
CA THR A 70 10.04 -0.46 2.40
C THR A 70 10.95 0.48 1.61
N THR A 71 12.26 0.46 1.88
CA THR A 71 13.22 1.31 1.16
C THR A 71 13.23 1.01 -0.34
N SER A 72 13.21 -0.27 -0.74
CA SER A 72 13.18 -0.65 -2.15
C SER A 72 11.94 -0.14 -2.88
N VAL A 73 10.75 -0.26 -2.27
CA VAL A 73 9.50 0.26 -2.85
C VAL A 73 9.50 1.78 -2.95
N LEU A 74 9.95 2.48 -1.90
CA LEU A 74 9.98 3.94 -1.89
C LEU A 74 11.05 4.52 -2.84
N ASP A 75 12.18 3.82 -3.01
CA ASP A 75 13.19 4.17 -4.00
C ASP A 75 12.65 4.01 -5.43
N ALA A 76 11.84 2.98 -5.69
CA ALA A 76 11.14 2.85 -6.96
C ALA A 76 10.16 4.01 -7.20
N CYS A 77 9.42 4.43 -6.17
CA CYS A 77 8.48 5.55 -6.25
C CYS A 77 9.17 6.89 -6.57
N THR A 78 10.39 7.12 -6.06
CA THR A 78 11.14 8.35 -6.35
C THR A 78 11.88 8.29 -7.69
N GLY A 79 12.46 7.14 -8.05
CA GLY A 79 13.26 6.99 -9.26
C GLY A 79 12.45 6.73 -10.54
N ARG A 80 11.21 6.26 -10.43
CA ARG A 80 10.36 5.85 -11.57
C ARG A 80 8.91 6.28 -11.41
N PHE A 81 8.67 7.45 -10.82
CA PHE A 81 7.33 7.94 -10.47
C PHE A 81 6.34 7.87 -11.64
N ASP A 82 6.63 8.50 -12.78
CA ASP A 82 5.70 8.57 -13.92
C ASP A 82 5.37 7.20 -14.51
N LEU A 83 6.35 6.30 -14.53
CA LEU A 83 6.19 4.94 -15.01
C LEU A 83 5.30 4.13 -14.06
N LEU A 84 5.52 4.27 -12.75
CA LEU A 84 4.67 3.63 -11.74
C LEU A 84 3.25 4.18 -11.72
N LEU A 85 3.10 5.48 -11.98
CA LEU A 85 1.80 6.10 -12.09
C LEU A 85 1.06 5.58 -13.32
N ALA A 86 1.73 5.43 -14.46
CA ALA A 86 1.14 4.79 -15.64
C ALA A 86 0.74 3.33 -15.36
N GLU A 87 1.62 2.55 -14.71
CA GLU A 87 1.30 1.17 -14.27
C GLU A 87 0.05 1.16 -13.35
N TYR A 88 -0.07 2.12 -12.45
CA TYR A 88 -1.22 2.28 -11.56
C TYR A 88 -2.51 2.68 -12.31
N GLU A 89 -2.38 3.55 -13.31
CA GLU A 89 -3.52 4.00 -14.13
C GLU A 89 -4.09 2.86 -15.00
N GLU A 90 -3.25 1.90 -15.38
CA GLU A 90 -3.63 0.68 -16.11
C GLU A 90 -4.12 -0.45 -15.19
N ASP A 91 -3.83 -0.41 -13.89
CA ASP A 91 -4.23 -1.45 -12.94
C ASP A 91 -5.74 -1.43 -12.71
N GLU A 92 -6.45 -2.50 -13.07
CA GLU A 92 -7.91 -2.58 -12.99
C GLU A 92 -8.47 -2.73 -11.56
N ARG A 93 -7.62 -2.98 -10.55
CA ARG A 93 -8.08 -3.18 -9.17
C ARG A 93 -8.53 -1.87 -8.56
N SER A 94 -9.64 -1.94 -7.83
CA SER A 94 -10.06 -0.83 -6.96
C SER A 94 -9.06 -0.62 -5.82
N VAL A 95 -9.05 0.58 -5.24
CA VAL A 95 -8.31 0.92 -4.01
C VAL A 95 -8.48 -0.13 -2.91
N GLY A 96 -9.72 -0.57 -2.69
CA GLY A 96 -10.04 -1.56 -1.68
C GLY A 96 -9.38 -2.91 -1.96
N SER A 97 -9.50 -3.39 -3.20
CA SER A 97 -8.91 -4.66 -3.63
C SER A 97 -7.39 -4.61 -3.60
N GLY A 98 -6.77 -3.53 -4.09
CA GLY A 98 -5.31 -3.39 -4.12
C GLY A 98 -4.70 -3.34 -2.72
N LEU A 99 -5.29 -2.58 -1.79
CA LEU A 99 -4.83 -2.54 -0.39
C LEU A 99 -5.04 -3.87 0.34
N HIS A 100 -6.09 -4.62 0.00
CA HIS A 100 -6.34 -5.95 0.55
C HIS A 100 -5.32 -6.97 0.02
N ASP A 101 -5.02 -6.97 -1.27
CA ASP A 101 -3.96 -7.81 -1.86
C ASP A 101 -2.61 -7.55 -1.17
N VAL A 102 -2.28 -6.28 -0.95
CA VAL A 102 -1.08 -5.88 -0.21
C VAL A 102 -1.11 -6.43 1.22
N ALA A 103 -2.25 -6.36 1.91
CA ALA A 103 -2.39 -6.94 3.26
C ALA A 103 -2.05 -8.44 3.27
N GLY A 104 -2.59 -9.22 2.34
CA GLY A 104 -2.32 -10.65 2.21
C GLY A 104 -0.87 -10.98 1.84
N ILE A 105 -0.18 -10.10 1.12
CA ILE A 105 1.27 -10.22 0.86
C ILE A 105 2.07 -9.98 2.15
N LEU A 106 1.77 -8.91 2.87
CA LEU A 106 2.50 -8.55 4.08
C LEU A 106 2.29 -9.57 5.21
N ALA A 107 1.10 -10.17 5.31
CA ALA A 107 0.79 -11.23 6.28
C ALA A 107 1.63 -12.51 6.11
N ARG A 108 2.26 -12.70 4.95
CA ARG A 108 3.18 -13.83 4.67
C ARG A 108 4.65 -13.47 4.88
N THR A 109 4.95 -12.19 5.11
CA THR A 109 6.32 -11.71 5.34
C THR A 109 6.63 -11.79 6.83
N ALA A 110 7.90 -11.79 7.23
CA ALA A 110 8.26 -11.63 8.64
C ALA A 110 7.59 -10.36 9.21
N ASP A 111 6.98 -10.51 10.38
CA ASP A 111 6.08 -9.50 10.99
C ASP A 111 6.70 -8.09 11.03
N ASP A 112 8.02 -7.99 11.24
CA ASP A 112 8.75 -6.72 11.32
C ASP A 112 8.74 -5.94 9.99
N HIS A 113 8.92 -6.62 8.85
CA HIS A 113 8.90 -5.98 7.53
C HIS A 113 7.50 -5.51 7.16
N GLY A 114 6.49 -6.34 7.44
CA GLY A 114 5.09 -6.02 7.19
C GLY A 114 4.61 -4.82 8.02
N ALA A 115 4.98 -4.79 9.30
CA ALA A 115 4.69 -3.68 10.19
C ALA A 115 5.36 -2.37 9.73
N ALA A 116 6.66 -2.41 9.41
CA ALA A 116 7.40 -1.24 8.93
C ALA A 116 6.80 -0.67 7.62
N PHE A 117 6.43 -1.55 6.69
CA PHE A 117 5.83 -1.15 5.42
C PHE A 117 4.47 -0.48 5.61
N ARG A 118 3.59 -1.07 6.43
CA ARG A 118 2.30 -0.46 6.78
C ARG A 118 2.47 0.89 7.48
N ASP A 119 3.45 1.00 8.37
CA ASP A 119 3.70 2.26 9.08
C ASP A 119 4.14 3.36 8.12
N ALA A 120 5.04 3.06 7.18
CA ALA A 120 5.45 3.98 6.13
C ALA A 120 4.26 4.43 5.27
N LEU A 121 3.40 3.50 4.83
CA LEU A 121 2.21 3.80 4.03
C LEU A 121 1.18 4.65 4.79
N VAL A 122 0.76 4.22 5.97
CA VAL A 122 -0.34 4.87 6.70
C VAL A 122 0.15 6.10 7.46
N ARG A 123 1.13 5.90 8.34
CA ARG A 123 1.53 6.94 9.32
C ARG A 123 2.40 8.01 8.72
N THR A 124 3.17 7.67 7.69
CA THR A 124 4.07 8.65 7.08
C THR A 124 3.47 9.21 5.80
N ILE A 125 3.19 8.36 4.80
CA ILE A 125 2.68 8.83 3.51
C ILE A 125 1.24 9.36 3.65
N GLY A 126 0.33 8.53 4.16
CA GLY A 126 -1.08 8.88 4.29
C GLY A 126 -1.32 10.13 5.16
N VAL A 127 -0.67 10.24 6.32
CA VAL A 127 -0.78 11.42 7.19
C VAL A 127 -0.18 12.67 6.53
N SER A 128 0.96 12.54 5.85
CA SER A 128 1.56 13.68 5.14
C SER A 128 0.65 14.20 4.04
N LEU A 129 0.05 13.29 3.26
CA LEU A 129 -0.93 13.63 2.22
C LEU A 129 -2.18 14.30 2.79
N ALA A 130 -2.76 13.71 3.84
CA ALA A 130 -3.94 14.27 4.49
C ALA A 130 -3.65 15.68 5.03
N THR A 131 -2.48 15.89 5.61
CA THR A 131 -2.05 17.19 6.14
C THR A 131 -1.85 18.23 5.05
N ALA A 132 -1.21 17.84 3.93
CA ALA A 132 -0.96 18.71 2.79
C ALA A 132 -2.25 19.22 2.13
N ARG A 133 -3.36 18.47 2.26
CA ARG A 133 -4.65 18.80 1.64
C ARG A 133 -5.55 19.70 2.49
N GLY A 134 -5.42 19.68 3.80
CA GLY A 134 -6.28 20.51 4.63
C GLY A 134 -5.79 21.95 4.75
N PRO A 135 -6.39 22.76 5.64
CA PRO A 135 -6.22 24.21 5.63
C PRO A 135 -4.75 24.66 5.65
N TYR A 136 -4.38 25.46 4.65
CA TYR A 136 -3.02 25.95 4.43
C TYR A 136 -1.95 24.86 4.27
N GLY A 137 -2.33 23.61 3.99
CA GLY A 137 -1.42 22.46 3.93
C GLY A 137 -0.80 22.10 5.28
N ARG A 138 -1.45 22.47 6.40
CA ARG A 138 -0.90 22.32 7.75
C ARG A 138 -1.67 21.37 8.65
N THR A 139 -2.90 21.00 8.31
CA THR A 139 -3.75 20.18 9.17
C THR A 139 -4.58 19.25 8.32
N ALA A 140 -4.68 17.96 8.66
CA ALA A 140 -5.58 17.04 7.98
C ALA A 140 -7.05 17.35 8.30
N THR A 141 -7.93 17.22 7.31
CA THR A 141 -9.37 17.33 7.55
C THR A 141 -9.90 16.06 8.23
N VAL A 142 -11.07 16.14 8.88
CA VAL A 142 -11.72 14.95 9.47
C VAL A 142 -12.01 13.89 8.41
N GLU A 143 -12.40 14.32 7.21
CA GLU A 143 -12.72 13.45 6.10
C GLU A 143 -11.49 12.71 5.58
N ASP A 144 -10.36 13.40 5.39
CA ASP A 144 -9.09 12.77 4.97
C ASP A 144 -8.62 11.73 6.01
N LEU A 145 -8.77 12.05 7.30
CA LEU A 145 -8.45 11.11 8.38
C LEU A 145 -9.40 9.91 8.41
N GLN A 146 -10.68 10.08 8.06
CA GLN A 146 -11.62 8.96 7.94
C GLN A 146 -11.27 8.05 6.77
N ARG A 147 -10.94 8.62 5.60
CA ARG A 147 -10.47 7.86 4.43
C ARG A 147 -9.19 7.08 4.75
N LEU A 148 -8.22 7.74 5.40
CA LEU A 148 -6.98 7.09 5.80
C LEU A 148 -7.19 5.96 6.82
N ARG A 149 -8.14 6.13 7.76
CA ARG A 149 -8.51 5.07 8.70
C ARG A 149 -9.11 3.85 8.00
N LEU A 150 -9.93 4.06 6.97
CA LEU A 150 -10.49 2.96 6.16
C LEU A 150 -9.38 2.24 5.39
N ALA A 151 -8.46 2.97 4.76
CA ALA A 151 -7.30 2.40 4.08
C ALA A 151 -6.42 1.58 5.04
N ALA A 152 -6.17 2.10 6.24
CA ALA A 152 -5.42 1.39 7.28
C ALA A 152 -6.13 0.11 7.72
N ALA A 153 -7.46 0.15 7.90
CA ALA A 153 -8.24 -1.03 8.29
C ALA A 153 -8.14 -2.15 7.25
N LEU A 154 -8.22 -1.81 5.95
CA LEU A 154 -8.08 -2.77 4.85
C LEU A 154 -6.72 -3.48 4.88
N MET A 155 -5.64 -2.75 5.16
CA MET A 155 -4.30 -3.33 5.25
C MET A 155 -4.04 -4.20 6.49
N THR A 156 -4.97 -4.20 7.45
CA THR A 156 -4.90 -5.02 8.67
C THR A 156 -5.91 -6.16 8.69
N ALA A 157 -6.73 -6.31 7.63
CA ALA A 157 -7.82 -7.27 7.59
C ALA A 157 -7.34 -8.72 7.70
N ASP A 158 -6.14 -9.02 7.19
CA ASP A 158 -5.58 -10.38 7.12
C ASP A 158 -4.58 -10.72 8.23
N GLU A 159 -4.39 -9.81 9.19
CA GLU A 159 -3.51 -10.07 10.34
C GLU A 159 -4.15 -11.12 11.27
N PRO A 160 -3.42 -12.20 11.64
CA PRO A 160 -3.91 -13.26 12.53
C PRO A 160 -4.12 -12.75 13.98
N GLY A 161 -5.16 -11.96 14.19
CA GLY A 161 -5.48 -11.27 15.45
C GLY A 161 -6.58 -10.22 15.34
N ALA A 162 -6.83 -9.68 14.14
CA ALA A 162 -7.86 -8.66 13.93
C ALA A 162 -9.28 -9.15 14.30
N ALA A 163 -9.60 -10.41 13.98
CA ALA A 163 -10.89 -11.02 14.31
C ALA A 163 -11.13 -11.24 15.82
N ARG A 164 -10.06 -11.37 16.64
CA ARG A 164 -10.19 -11.66 18.08
C ARG A 164 -10.38 -10.40 18.95
N SER A 165 -10.00 -9.24 18.45
CA SER A 165 -10.13 -7.96 19.18
C SER A 165 -11.51 -7.29 18.99
N GLY A 166 -12.28 -7.71 17.98
CA GLY A 166 -13.66 -7.25 17.75
C GLY A 166 -14.68 -7.87 18.71
N LEU A 167 -14.53 -9.15 19.05
CA LEU A 167 -15.45 -9.88 19.93
C LEU A 167 -15.24 -9.61 21.43
N ALA A 168 -14.05 -9.15 21.83
CA ALA A 168 -13.75 -8.87 23.25
C ALA A 168 -14.31 -7.51 23.73
N ARG A 169 -14.66 -6.58 22.83
CA ARG A 169 -15.17 -5.25 23.23
C ARG A 169 -16.69 -5.14 23.38
N THR A 170 -17.44 -6.18 23.00
CA THR A 170 -18.91 -6.21 23.16
C THR A 170 -19.37 -6.97 24.41
N ALA A 171 -18.47 -7.59 25.16
CA ALA A 171 -18.79 -8.37 26.37
C ALA A 171 -18.51 -7.64 27.69
N GLY A 172 -18.32 -6.32 27.67
CA GLY A 172 -17.89 -5.53 28.83
C GLY A 172 -18.73 -4.27 29.10
N VAL A 173 -20.04 -4.34 28.90
CA VAL A 173 -21.00 -3.39 29.50
C VAL A 173 -22.24 -4.18 29.87
N ALA A 174 -22.27 -4.65 31.12
CA ALA A 174 -23.47 -5.10 31.82
C ALA A 174 -23.42 -4.48 33.23
#